data_AF-A6UQF5-F1
#
_entry.id   AF-A6UQF5-F1
#
_cell.length_a   1.000
_cell.length_b   1.000
_cell.length_c   1.000
_cell.angle_alpha   90.00
_cell.angle_beta   90.00
_cell.angle_gamma   90.00
#
_symmetry.space_group_name_H-M   'P 1'
#
loop_
_entity.id
_entity.type
_entity.pdbx_description
1 polymer ?
#
loop_
_entity_poly.entity_id
_entity_poly.type
_entity_poly.pdbx_seq_one_letter_code
_entity_poly.pdbx_strand_id
1 'polypeptide(L)'
;MTTKTVKTEIKTTKLSSEFLKYTKNFSKSINSNFNTISPLDYLYIVMDTMHMFRLLELEIDGKILSESERKTVELLKKYKKWEYVKPFSENYVVFSTLRCEKFGIEYKLLIPDEKNTDFDNQIYSAILPNKKIITAIYKLFIKIACNFCKP
;
A
#
# COMPACT_ATOMS: atom_id res chain seq x y z
N MET A 1 23.39 -31.98 34.69
CA MET A 1 22.23 -31.36 34.03
C MET A 1 22.73 -30.22 33.16
N THR A 2 22.83 -30.45 31.86
CA THR A 2 23.41 -29.52 30.89
C THR A 2 22.33 -28.58 30.38
N THR A 3 22.43 -27.30 30.72
CA THR A 3 21.60 -26.22 30.19
C THR A 3 21.86 -26.07 28.70
N LYS A 4 20.91 -26.53 27.87
CA LYS A 4 20.90 -26.24 26.43
C LYS A 4 20.60 -24.75 26.24
N THR A 5 21.61 -24.00 25.86
CA THR A 5 21.46 -22.65 25.32
C THR A 5 20.71 -22.77 24.00
N VAL A 6 19.44 -22.39 23.98
CA VAL A 6 18.67 -22.22 22.74
C VAL A 6 19.27 -21.01 22.03
N LYS A 7 20.20 -21.26 21.10
CA LYS A 7 20.61 -20.25 20.12
C LYS A 7 19.42 -20.00 19.24
N THR A 8 18.70 -18.92 19.49
CA THR A 8 17.75 -18.35 18.54
C THR A 8 18.57 -17.93 17.32
N GLU A 9 18.61 -18.78 16.29
CA GLU A 9 19.10 -18.38 14.98
C GLU A 9 18.23 -17.25 14.48
N ILE A 10 18.70 -16.01 14.64
CA ILE A 10 18.19 -14.86 13.92
C ILE A 10 18.56 -15.13 12.46
N LYS A 11 17.67 -15.79 11.72
CA LYS A 11 17.74 -15.83 10.27
C LYS A 11 17.66 -14.39 9.78
N THR A 12 18.80 -13.79 9.50
CA THR A 12 18.92 -12.59 8.70
C THR A 12 18.51 -12.98 7.28
N THR A 13 17.20 -13.04 7.01
CA THR A 13 16.69 -13.16 5.65
C THR A 13 17.14 -11.92 4.90
N LYS A 14 18.13 -12.10 4.03
CA LYS A 14 18.49 -11.11 3.02
C LYS A 14 17.21 -10.76 2.27
N LEU A 15 16.81 -9.49 2.28
CA LEU A 15 15.61 -9.03 1.56
C LEU A 15 15.65 -9.53 0.12
N SER A 16 14.52 -10.03 -0.36
CA SER A 16 14.42 -10.50 -1.73
C SER A 16 14.72 -9.34 -2.71
N SER A 17 15.34 -9.66 -3.85
CA SER A 17 15.66 -8.69 -4.91
C SER A 17 14.44 -7.88 -5.35
N GLU A 18 13.27 -8.50 -5.30
CA GLU A 18 11.97 -7.96 -5.69
C GLU A 18 11.55 -6.82 -4.76
N PHE A 19 11.81 -6.95 -3.45
CA PHE A 19 11.53 -5.88 -2.50
C PHE A 19 12.43 -4.67 -2.67
N LEU A 20 13.71 -4.89 -2.92
CA LEU A 20 14.64 -3.80 -3.23
C LEU A 20 14.27 -3.11 -4.55
N LYS A 21 13.81 -3.87 -5.55
CA LYS A 21 13.30 -3.33 -6.82
C LYS A 21 12.02 -2.51 -6.61
N TYR A 22 11.06 -3.04 -5.85
CA TYR A 22 9.83 -2.34 -5.50
C TYR A 22 10.12 -1.04 -4.76
N THR A 23 10.94 -1.08 -3.69
CA THR A 23 11.25 0.11 -2.90
C THR A 23 11.94 1.21 -3.71
N LYS A 24 12.84 0.84 -4.64
CA LYS A 24 13.47 1.76 -5.60
C LYS A 24 12.49 2.33 -6.62
N ASN A 25 11.64 1.49 -7.22
CA ASN A 25 10.66 1.94 -8.22
C ASN A 25 9.61 2.85 -7.59
N PHE A 26 9.08 2.46 -6.43
CA PHE A 26 8.14 3.27 -5.67
C PHE A 26 8.77 4.59 -5.21
N SER A 27 10.06 4.59 -4.82
CA SER A 27 10.80 5.83 -4.52
C SER A 27 10.74 6.82 -5.67
N LYS A 28 10.99 6.34 -6.89
CA LYS A 28 10.90 7.16 -8.11
C LYS A 28 9.48 7.70 -8.31
N SER A 29 8.45 6.87 -8.13
CA SER A 29 7.06 7.26 -8.35
C SER A 29 6.52 8.25 -7.31
N ILE A 30 6.88 8.11 -6.02
CA ILE A 30 6.46 9.07 -4.99
C ILE A 30 7.19 10.40 -5.12
N ASN A 31 8.49 10.39 -5.39
CA ASN A 31 9.30 11.60 -5.44
C ASN A 31 9.04 12.47 -6.67
N SER A 32 8.37 11.93 -7.70
CA SER A 32 8.20 12.62 -8.98
C SER A 32 6.86 13.32 -9.17
N ASN A 33 5.79 12.98 -8.43
CA ASN A 33 4.57 13.78 -8.18
C ASN A 33 3.39 12.90 -7.70
N PHE A 34 3.44 12.37 -6.48
CA PHE A 34 2.33 11.54 -5.98
C PHE A 34 0.96 12.25 -5.89
N ASN A 35 0.98 13.59 -5.85
CA ASN A 35 -0.25 14.40 -5.87
C ASN A 35 -0.87 14.50 -7.27
N THR A 36 -0.07 14.53 -8.33
CA THR A 36 -0.54 14.63 -9.74
C THR A 36 -0.43 13.30 -10.50
N ILE A 37 -0.21 12.19 -9.79
CA ILE A 37 -0.14 10.86 -10.38
C ILE A 37 -1.41 10.54 -11.16
N SER A 38 -1.26 9.92 -12.32
CA SER A 38 -2.41 9.49 -13.11
C SER A 38 -3.22 8.42 -12.34
N PRO A 39 -4.54 8.34 -12.52
CA PRO A 39 -5.36 7.32 -11.85
C PRO A 39 -4.89 5.88 -12.12
N LEU A 40 -4.43 5.59 -13.34
CA LEU A 40 -3.96 4.27 -13.72
C LEU A 40 -2.63 3.91 -13.05
N ASP A 41 -1.68 4.84 -13.02
CA ASP A 41 -0.41 4.64 -12.30
C ASP A 41 -0.65 4.44 -10.81
N TYR A 42 -1.62 5.17 -10.25
CA TYR A 42 -2.00 5.01 -8.86
C TYR A 42 -2.57 3.62 -8.55
N LEU A 43 -3.42 3.08 -9.43
CA LEU A 43 -3.92 1.72 -9.32
C LEU A 43 -2.76 0.71 -9.29
N TYR A 44 -1.80 0.82 -10.22
CA TYR A 44 -0.64 -0.08 -10.24
C TYR A 44 0.21 0.02 -8.97
N ILE A 45 0.45 1.23 -8.48
CA ILE A 45 1.16 1.43 -7.21
C ILE A 45 0.43 0.74 -6.06
N VAL A 46 -0.89 0.89 -5.97
CA VAL A 46 -1.68 0.25 -4.92
C VAL A 46 -1.58 -1.27 -5.03
N MET A 47 -1.73 -1.83 -6.23
CA MET A 47 -1.61 -3.27 -6.46
C MET A 47 -0.25 -3.82 -6.01
N ASP A 48 0.84 -3.17 -6.43
CA ASP A 48 2.19 -3.55 -6.04
C ASP A 48 2.38 -3.40 -4.52
N THR A 49 1.89 -2.31 -3.92
CA THR A 49 1.98 -2.06 -2.47
C THR A 49 1.31 -3.16 -1.67
N MET A 50 0.08 -3.52 -2.05
CA MET A 50 -0.68 -4.56 -1.37
C MET A 50 -0.06 -5.94 -1.55
N HIS A 51 0.49 -6.22 -2.73
CA HIS A 51 1.23 -7.46 -2.98
C HIS A 51 2.47 -7.55 -2.08
N MET A 52 3.27 -6.48 -2.01
CA MET A 52 4.45 -6.44 -1.15
C MET A 52 4.11 -6.50 0.34
N PHE A 53 3.03 -5.85 0.77
CA PHE A 53 2.55 -5.94 2.14
C PHE A 53 2.27 -7.39 2.53
N ARG A 54 1.63 -8.16 1.64
CA ARG A 54 1.33 -9.57 1.88
C ARG A 54 2.58 -10.44 1.99
N LEU A 55 3.62 -10.16 1.19
CA LEU A 55 4.88 -10.90 1.26
C LEU A 55 5.64 -10.63 2.57
N LEU A 56 5.51 -9.44 3.13
CA LEU A 56 6.27 -8.97 4.29
C LEU A 56 5.48 -8.99 5.59
N GLU A 57 4.21 -9.39 5.57
CA GLU A 57 3.31 -9.30 6.72
C GLU A 57 3.91 -9.93 7.98
N LEU A 58 4.45 -11.15 7.86
CA LEU A 58 5.09 -11.86 8.96
C LEU A 58 6.35 -11.15 9.48
N GLU A 59 7.14 -10.55 8.58
CA GLU A 59 8.34 -9.82 8.96
C GLU A 59 7.97 -8.51 9.69
N ILE A 60 6.92 -7.84 9.24
CA ILE A 60 6.38 -6.61 9.84
C ILE A 60 5.83 -6.89 11.24
N ASP A 61 5.10 -7.99 11.41
CA ASP A 61 4.52 -8.40 12.70
C ASP A 61 5.59 -8.69 13.76
N GLY A 62 6.78 -9.09 13.34
CA GLY A 62 7.94 -9.28 14.22
C GLY A 62 8.70 -8.01 14.59
N LYS A 63 8.29 -6.82 14.12
CA LYS A 63 9.00 -5.54 14.40
C LYS A 63 8.32 -4.74 15.50
N ILE A 64 9.12 -3.96 16.21
CA ILE A 64 8.64 -2.91 17.12
C ILE A 64 8.18 -1.73 16.25
N LEU A 65 6.86 -1.56 16.15
CA LEU A 65 6.21 -0.49 15.39
C LEU A 65 5.79 0.67 16.31
N SER A 66 5.93 1.90 15.80
CA SER A 66 5.29 3.06 16.42
C SER A 66 3.76 2.93 16.37
N GLU A 67 3.05 3.75 17.15
CA GLU A 67 1.59 3.74 17.15
C GLU A 67 1.02 4.04 15.75
N SER A 68 1.58 5.01 15.02
CA SER A 68 1.16 5.36 13.67
C SER A 68 1.44 4.25 12.65
N GLU A 69 2.59 3.59 12.76
CA GLU A 69 2.95 2.45 11.91
C GLU A 69 1.98 1.28 12.15
N ARG A 70 1.69 0.98 13.42
CA ARG A 70 0.75 -0.07 13.81
C ARG A 70 -0.66 0.19 13.28
N LYS A 71 -1.16 1.42 13.42
CA LYS A 71 -2.47 1.82 12.85
C LYS A 71 -2.53 1.58 11.33
N THR A 72 -1.46 1.91 10.62
CA THR A 72 -1.37 1.70 9.16
C THR A 72 -1.39 0.21 8.82
N VAL A 73 -0.59 -0.61 9.51
CA VAL A 73 -0.53 -2.07 9.29
C VAL A 73 -1.86 -2.74 9.58
N GLU A 74 -2.50 -2.42 10.70
CA GLU A 74 -3.81 -2.98 11.06
C GLU A 74 -4.89 -2.58 10.05
N LEU A 75 -4.85 -1.36 9.53
CA LEU A 75 -5.76 -0.93 8.47
C LEU A 75 -5.56 -1.74 7.18
N LEU A 76 -4.31 -1.97 6.76
CA LEU A 76 -4.02 -2.80 5.58
C LEU A 76 -4.41 -4.28 5.78
N LYS A 77 -4.27 -4.83 6.99
CA LYS A 77 -4.77 -6.17 7.33
C LYS A 77 -6.28 -6.29 7.17
N LYS A 78 -7.03 -5.24 7.55
CA LYS A 78 -8.47 -5.16 7.31
C LYS A 78 -8.79 -5.11 5.82
N TYR A 79 -8.04 -4.33 5.04
CA TYR A 79 -8.24 -4.26 3.57
C TYR A 79 -8.04 -5.61 2.89
N LYS A 80 -7.04 -6.40 3.31
CA LYS A 80 -6.81 -7.77 2.83
C LYS A 80 -8.02 -8.67 3.01
N LYS A 81 -8.82 -8.44 4.05
CA LYS A 81 -10.03 -9.18 4.39
C LYS A 81 -11.31 -8.53 3.84
N TRP A 82 -11.18 -7.47 3.04
CA TRP A 82 -12.31 -6.69 2.54
C TRP A 82 -13.15 -6.06 3.65
N GLU A 83 -12.54 -5.82 4.82
CA GLU A 83 -13.16 -5.14 5.95
C GLU A 83 -13.02 -3.62 5.78
N TYR A 84 -14.14 -2.94 5.59
CA TYR A 84 -14.15 -1.49 5.39
C TYR A 84 -14.26 -0.71 6.71
N VAL A 85 -13.45 0.35 6.85
CA VAL A 85 -13.29 1.13 8.09
C VAL A 85 -13.64 2.59 7.85
N LYS A 86 -14.56 3.13 8.66
CA LYS A 86 -14.89 4.56 8.65
C LYS A 86 -13.76 5.40 9.29
N PRO A 87 -13.61 6.68 8.90
CA PRO A 87 -14.34 7.38 7.83
C PRO A 87 -13.80 7.01 6.44
N PHE A 88 -14.69 6.88 5.46
CA PHE A 88 -14.32 6.37 4.14
C PHE A 88 -13.40 7.34 3.38
N SER A 89 -13.71 8.63 3.40
CA SER A 89 -12.95 9.69 2.73
C SER A 89 -11.48 9.79 3.16
N GLU A 90 -11.17 9.39 4.40
CA GLU A 90 -9.80 9.41 4.91
C GLU A 90 -9.02 8.12 4.59
N ASN A 91 -9.72 7.00 4.60
CA ASN A 91 -9.13 5.67 4.49
C ASN A 91 -9.02 5.19 3.04
N TYR A 92 -9.86 5.71 2.16
CA TYR A 92 -10.00 5.22 0.79
C TYR A 92 -9.99 6.32 -0.27
N VAL A 93 -9.83 5.86 -1.51
CA VAL A 93 -10.10 6.59 -2.75
C VAL A 93 -10.77 5.62 -3.72
N VAL A 94 -11.70 6.10 -4.53
CA VAL A 94 -12.39 5.28 -5.54
C VAL A 94 -11.70 5.48 -6.88
N PHE A 95 -11.08 4.43 -7.40
CA PHE A 95 -10.70 4.39 -8.81
C PHE A 95 -11.94 4.09 -9.64
N SER A 96 -12.22 4.92 -10.64
CA SER A 96 -13.39 4.78 -11.51
C SER A 96 -12.97 4.78 -12.97
N THR A 97 -13.59 3.89 -13.74
CA THR A 97 -13.51 3.82 -15.20
C THR A 97 -14.82 4.33 -15.77
N LEU A 98 -14.76 5.41 -16.54
CA LEU A 98 -15.92 6.06 -17.15
C LEU A 98 -15.85 5.89 -18.67
N ARG A 99 -17.01 5.72 -19.30
CA ARG A 99 -17.16 5.80 -20.75
C ARG A 99 -17.18 7.27 -21.16
N CYS A 100 -16.38 7.64 -22.15
CA CYS A 100 -16.40 8.98 -22.74
C CYS A 100 -16.73 8.85 -24.23
N GLU A 101 -17.67 9.66 -24.72
CA GLU A 101 -18.12 9.64 -26.13
C GLU A 101 -16.97 9.92 -27.12
N LYS A 102 -15.98 10.73 -26.73
CA LYS A 102 -14.84 11.11 -27.60
C LYS A 102 -13.64 10.17 -27.54
N PHE A 103 -13.36 9.56 -26.38
CA PHE A 103 -12.09 8.86 -26.12
C PHE A 103 -12.25 7.42 -25.63
N GLY A 104 -13.47 6.87 -25.62
CA GLY A 104 -13.75 5.47 -25.28
C GLY A 104 -13.72 5.21 -23.77
N ILE A 105 -12.63 5.57 -23.07
CA ILE A 105 -12.46 5.32 -21.63
C ILE A 105 -11.70 6.47 -20.94
N GLU A 106 -12.20 6.93 -19.80
CA GLU A 106 -11.55 7.89 -18.89
C GLU A 106 -11.36 7.24 -17.51
N TYR A 107 -10.21 7.49 -16.86
CA TYR A 107 -9.94 7.02 -15.49
C TYR A 107 -9.95 8.18 -14.51
N LYS A 108 -10.56 8.00 -13.33
CA LYS A 108 -10.59 9.01 -12.26
C LYS A 108 -10.29 8.42 -10.89
N LEU A 109 -9.75 9.25 -9.99
CA LEU A 109 -9.67 8.99 -8.56
C LEU A 109 -10.63 9.93 -7.85
N LEU A 110 -11.61 9.38 -7.15
CA LEU A 110 -12.67 10.12 -6.48
C LEU A 110 -12.60 9.92 -4.97
N ILE A 111 -12.99 10.93 -4.20
CA ILE A 111 -13.14 10.81 -2.76
C ILE A 111 -14.46 10.05 -2.49
N PRO A 112 -14.44 8.95 -1.72
CA PRO A 112 -15.67 8.31 -1.28
C PRO A 112 -16.36 9.23 -0.27
N ASP A 113 -17.60 9.60 -0.56
CA ASP A 113 -18.34 10.80 -0.09
C ASP A 113 -18.02 12.08 -0.84
N GLU A 114 -18.69 12.25 -1.99
CA GLU A 114 -19.16 13.56 -2.45
C GLU A 114 -20.33 13.30 -3.41
N LYS A 115 -21.38 14.11 -3.33
CA LYS A 115 -22.70 13.98 -3.96
C LYS A 115 -22.74 14.02 -5.51
N ASN A 116 -21.69 13.57 -6.19
CA ASN A 116 -21.58 13.61 -7.63
C ASN A 116 -21.00 12.32 -8.14
N THR A 117 -21.84 11.51 -8.79
CA THR A 117 -21.41 10.80 -10.00
C THR A 117 -22.65 10.47 -10.78
N ASP A 118 -22.73 11.05 -11.97
CA ASP A 118 -23.53 10.52 -13.06
C ASP A 118 -23.05 9.08 -13.35
N PHE A 119 -23.67 8.12 -12.67
CA PHE A 119 -23.30 6.70 -12.70
C PHE A 119 -23.61 6.06 -14.05
N ASP A 120 -24.42 6.72 -14.88
CA ASP A 120 -24.86 6.21 -16.19
C ASP A 120 -23.67 5.93 -17.13
N ASN A 121 -22.54 6.61 -16.92
CA ASN A 121 -21.32 6.43 -17.69
C ASN A 121 -20.23 5.61 -16.98
N GLN A 122 -20.46 5.14 -15.75
CA GLN A 122 -19.46 4.38 -15.00
C GLN A 122 -19.48 2.90 -15.37
N ILE A 123 -18.34 2.40 -15.87
CA ILE A 123 -18.18 1.01 -16.29
C ILE A 123 -17.72 0.15 -15.11
N TYR A 124 -16.67 0.60 -14.41
CA TYR A 124 -16.07 -0.14 -13.29
C TYR A 124 -15.61 0.82 -12.19
N SER A 125 -15.55 0.31 -10.95
CA SER A 125 -14.82 0.95 -9.86
C SER A 125 -14.10 -0.04 -8.97
N ALA A 126 -13.04 0.47 -8.32
CA ALA A 126 -12.35 -0.21 -7.24
C ALA A 126 -12.13 0.76 -6.09
N ILE A 127 -12.39 0.31 -4.86
CA ILE A 127 -12.01 1.03 -3.64
C ILE A 127 -10.55 0.70 -3.35
N LEU A 128 -9.72 1.74 -3.34
CA LEU A 128 -8.29 1.64 -3.09
C LEU A 128 -7.94 2.32 -1.75
N PRO A 129 -6.85 1.92 -1.07
CA PRO A 129 -6.30 2.66 0.06
C PRO A 129 -6.07 4.12 -0.30
N ASN A 130 -6.31 5.05 0.62
CA ASN A 130 -5.98 6.46 0.40
C ASN A 130 -4.46 6.65 0.20
N LYS A 131 -4.09 7.69 -0.57
CA LYS A 131 -2.70 8.12 -0.79
C LYS A 131 -1.89 8.18 0.50
N LYS A 132 -2.47 8.72 1.58
CA LYS A 132 -1.80 8.83 2.89
C LYS A 132 -1.38 7.47 3.44
N ILE A 133 -2.24 6.45 3.31
CA ILE A 133 -1.97 5.08 3.76
C ILE A 133 -0.86 4.45 2.92
N ILE A 134 -0.92 4.60 1.60
CA ILE A 134 0.11 4.13 0.67
C ILE A 134 1.48 4.75 0.97
N THR A 135 1.52 6.06 1.25
CA THR A 135 2.76 6.73 1.67
C THR A 135 3.26 6.23 3.03
N ALA A 136 2.37 6.01 3.99
CA ALA A 136 2.75 5.56 5.32
C ALA A 136 3.37 4.14 5.30
N ILE A 137 2.74 3.20 4.60
CA ILE A 137 3.28 1.83 4.50
C ILE A 137 4.59 1.79 3.73
N TYR A 138 4.74 2.64 2.72
CA TYR A 138 6.02 2.75 2.01
C TYR A 138 7.17 3.22 2.90
N LYS A 139 6.94 4.21 3.77
CA LYS A 139 7.95 4.64 4.74
C LYS A 139 8.35 3.49 5.65
N LEU A 140 7.40 2.67 6.07
CA LEU A 140 7.68 1.46 6.83
C LEU A 140 8.50 0.45 6.02
N PHE A 141 8.16 0.23 4.75
CA PHE A 141 8.96 -0.61 3.85
C PHE A 141 10.39 -0.11 3.71
N ILE A 142 10.63 1.19 3.50
CA ILE A 142 11.99 1.75 3.47
C ILE A 142 12.71 1.49 4.79
N LYS A 143 12.06 1.77 5.93
CA LYS A 143 12.65 1.56 7.26
C LYS A 143 13.08 0.10 7.44
N ILE A 144 12.24 -0.83 7.01
CA ILE A 144 12.54 -2.26 7.00
C ILE A 144 13.73 -2.53 6.06
N ALA A 145 13.68 -2.03 4.82
CA ALA A 145 14.75 -2.14 3.83
C ALA A 145 16.12 -1.72 4.37
N CYS A 146 16.20 -0.53 4.98
CA CYS A 146 17.42 0.03 5.52
C CYS A 146 17.92 -0.72 6.77
N ASN A 147 17.03 -1.28 7.60
CA ASN A 147 17.43 -2.09 8.75
C ASN A 147 18.06 -3.43 8.35
N PHE A 148 17.74 -3.94 7.16
CA PHE A 148 18.39 -5.14 6.59
C PHE A 148 19.71 -4.83 5.84
N CYS A 149 20.00 -3.55 5.58
CA CYS A 149 21.25 -3.11 4.94
C CYS A 149 22.32 -2.64 5.94
N LYS A 150 22.07 -2.72 7.26
CA LYS A 150 23.13 -2.51 8.25
C LYS A 150 24.00 -3.77 8.35
N PRO A 151 25.34 -3.64 8.27
CA PRO A 151 26.27 -4.76 8.33
C PRO A 151 26.19 -5.53 9.65
#